data_AF-A0A133VNW1-F1
#
_entry.id   AF-A0A133VNW1-F1
#
_cell.length_a   1.000
_cell.length_b   1.000
_cell.length_c   1.000
_cell.angle_alpha   90.00
_cell.angle_beta   90.00
_cell.angle_gamma   90.00
#
_symmetry.space_group_name_H-M   'P 1'
#
loop_
_entity.id
_entity.type
_entity.pdbx_description
1 polymer ?
#
loop_
_entity_poly.entity_id
_entity_poly.type
_entity_poly.pdbx_seq_one_letter_code
_entity_poly.pdbx_strand_id
1 'polypeptide(L)'
;MKVEDLEKGLKDEGFSEGVVKASIERLQDEDQVRVEEERILSKGAARAENGVYPDDEVHNFFVEKVRKGAAVVKVDGKWRAVLSPENYEGPRNLIKKGKRFEAVADLYKENGKFRAWIKDVIGK
;
A
#
# COMPACT_ATOMS: atom_id res chain seq x y z
N MET A 1 6.56 -17.14 -4.78
CA MET A 1 6.48 -18.61 -4.56
C MET A 1 5.49 -19.17 -5.57
N LYS A 2 5.68 -20.36 -6.16
CA LYS A 2 4.65 -20.91 -7.06
C LYS A 2 3.45 -21.40 -6.26
N VAL A 3 2.24 -21.22 -6.80
CA VAL A 3 0.99 -21.71 -6.21
C VAL A 3 1.06 -23.23 -6.02
N GLU A 4 1.51 -23.95 -7.05
CA GLU A 4 1.61 -25.42 -7.03
C GLU A 4 2.52 -25.94 -5.92
N ASP A 5 3.65 -25.26 -5.65
CA ASP A 5 4.59 -25.65 -4.60
C ASP A 5 3.95 -25.49 -3.21
N LEU A 6 3.15 -24.43 -3.02
CA LEU A 6 2.41 -24.19 -1.77
C LEU A 6 1.29 -25.21 -1.58
N GLU A 7 0.50 -25.47 -2.64
CA GLU A 7 -0.59 -26.44 -2.62
C GLU A 7 -0.07 -27.84 -2.31
N LYS A 8 1.05 -28.23 -2.91
CA LYS A 8 1.69 -29.52 -2.65
C LYS A 8 2.19 -29.63 -1.20
N GLY A 9 2.87 -28.61 -0.68
CA GLY A 9 3.35 -28.60 0.70
C GLY A 9 2.22 -28.71 1.71
N LEU A 10 1.13 -27.94 1.53
CA LEU A 10 -0.02 -27.97 2.42
C LEU A 10 -0.81 -29.29 2.30
N LYS A 11 -0.83 -29.91 1.12
CA LYS A 11 -1.40 -31.25 0.95
C LYS A 11 -0.60 -32.31 1.70
N ASP A 12 0.73 -32.22 1.69
CA ASP A 12 1.62 -33.10 2.45
C ASP A 12 1.43 -32.92 3.97
N GLU A 13 1.02 -31.73 4.41
CA GLU A 13 0.62 -31.42 5.80
C GLU A 13 -0.83 -31.85 6.14
N GLY A 14 -1.57 -32.42 5.18
CA GLY A 14 -2.91 -32.97 5.38
C GLY A 14 -4.07 -32.00 5.12
N PHE A 15 -3.81 -30.81 4.56
CA PHE A 15 -4.85 -29.89 4.15
C PHE A 15 -5.48 -30.32 2.82
N SER A 16 -6.80 -30.18 2.70
CA SER A 16 -7.50 -30.46 1.43
C SER A 16 -7.34 -29.30 0.46
N GLU A 17 -7.36 -29.61 -0.83
CA GLU A 17 -7.24 -28.62 -1.92
C GLU A 17 -8.29 -27.50 -1.80
N GLY A 18 -9.53 -27.85 -1.46
CA GLY A 18 -10.59 -26.87 -1.25
C GLY A 18 -10.32 -25.89 -0.10
N VAL A 19 -9.66 -26.33 0.97
CA VAL A 19 -9.29 -25.46 2.11
C VAL A 19 -8.14 -24.52 1.73
N VAL A 20 -7.15 -25.02 0.99
CA VAL A 20 -6.03 -24.21 0.50
C VAL A 20 -6.54 -23.12 -0.43
N LYS A 21 -7.39 -23.49 -1.40
CA LYS A 21 -7.97 -22.55 -2.36
C LYS A 21 -8.82 -21.47 -1.68
N ALA A 22 -9.74 -21.85 -0.79
CA ALA A 22 -10.56 -20.89 -0.05
C ALA A 22 -9.71 -19.94 0.81
N SER A 23 -8.58 -20.42 1.35
CA SER A 23 -7.66 -19.58 2.12
C SER A 23 -6.90 -18.59 1.24
N ILE A 24 -6.45 -19.01 0.05
CA ILE A 24 -5.80 -18.12 -0.92
C ILE A 24 -6.79 -17.05 -1.40
N GLU A 25 -8.02 -17.45 -1.78
CA GLU A 25 -9.08 -16.53 -2.18
C GLU A 25 -9.37 -15.48 -1.09
N ARG A 26 -9.51 -15.93 0.17
CA ARG A 26 -9.68 -15.03 1.32
C ARG A 26 -8.51 -14.06 1.48
N LEU A 27 -7.26 -14.52 1.34
CA LEU A 27 -6.08 -13.66 1.45
C LEU A 27 -5.98 -12.65 0.30
N GLN A 28 -6.49 -12.99 -0.89
CA GLN A 28 -6.62 -12.05 -2.01
C GLN A 28 -7.71 -11.01 -1.73
N ASP A 29 -8.88 -11.42 -1.24
CA ASP A 29 -9.98 -10.53 -0.84
C ASP A 29 -9.55 -9.54 0.25
N GLU A 30 -8.66 -9.96 1.16
CA GLU A 30 -8.07 -9.13 2.21
C GLU A 30 -6.84 -8.33 1.75
N ASP A 31 -6.52 -8.33 0.45
CA ASP A 31 -5.36 -7.67 -0.18
C ASP A 31 -4.01 -8.02 0.51
N GLN A 32 -3.90 -9.21 1.09
CA GLN A 32 -2.68 -9.70 1.75
C GLN A 32 -1.71 -10.36 0.77
N VAL A 33 -2.25 -10.95 -0.30
CA VAL A 33 -1.50 -11.62 -1.35
C VAL A 33 -2.02 -11.23 -2.73
N ARG A 34 -1.14 -11.26 -3.72
CA ARG A 34 -1.48 -11.18 -5.14
C ARG A 34 -1.08 -12.48 -5.80
N VAL A 35 -1.96 -12.98 -6.66
CA VAL A 35 -1.69 -14.15 -7.49
C VAL A 35 -1.49 -13.63 -8.90
N GLU A 36 -0.28 -13.76 -9.41
CA GLU A 36 0.09 -13.38 -10.77
C GLU A 36 0.58 -14.61 -11.50
N GLU A 37 -0.06 -14.92 -12.62
CA GLU A 37 0.13 -16.16 -13.37
C GLU A 37 0.01 -17.39 -12.45
N GLU A 38 1.14 -17.99 -12.07
CA GLU A 38 1.26 -19.16 -11.19
C GLU A 38 2.01 -18.86 -9.89
N ARG A 39 2.20 -17.58 -9.55
CA ARG A 39 2.95 -17.16 -8.36
C ARG A 39 2.06 -16.46 -7.36
N ILE A 40 2.23 -16.82 -6.10
CA ILE A 40 1.73 -16.07 -4.96
C ILE A 40 2.83 -15.14 -4.48
N LEU A 41 2.50 -13.86 -4.44
CA LEU A 41 3.31 -12.80 -3.89
C LEU A 41 2.58 -12.26 -2.66
N SER A 42 3.29 -12.10 -1.55
CA SER A 42 2.76 -11.27 -0.46
C SER A 42 2.58 -9.84 -0.97
N LYS A 43 1.69 -9.05 -0.35
CA LYS A 43 1.57 -7.61 -0.65
C LYS A 43 2.94 -6.93 -0.68
N GLY A 44 3.81 -7.28 0.28
CA GLY A 44 5.22 -6.90 0.35
C GLY A 44 6.05 -7.22 -0.89
N ALA A 45 6.00 -8.48 -1.36
CA ALA A 45 6.79 -8.94 -2.50
C ALA A 45 6.25 -8.41 -3.83
N ALA A 46 4.92 -8.34 -3.98
CA ALA A 46 4.29 -7.76 -5.16
C ALA A 46 4.73 -6.29 -5.35
N ARG A 47 4.82 -5.51 -4.27
CA ARG A 47 5.34 -4.12 -4.29
C ARG A 47 6.74 -4.00 -4.89
N ALA A 48 7.63 -4.96 -4.63
CA ALA A 48 9.03 -4.91 -5.04
C ALA A 48 9.24 -5.36 -6.50
N GLU A 49 8.40 -6.26 -7.00
CA GLU A 49 8.57 -6.87 -8.33
C GLU A 49 7.92 -6.03 -9.44
N ASN A 50 6.75 -5.42 -9.17
CA ASN A 50 5.92 -4.85 -10.23
C ASN A 50 5.58 -3.36 -10.11
N GLY A 51 6.06 -2.64 -9.09
CA GLY A 51 5.72 -1.21 -8.93
C GLY A 51 4.21 -0.96 -9.04
N VAL A 52 3.42 -1.83 -8.38
CA VAL A 52 2.06 -2.29 -8.74
C VAL A 52 0.93 -1.26 -8.72
N TYR A 53 1.26 0.02 -8.76
CA TYR A 53 0.28 1.04 -9.03
C TYR A 53 0.66 1.72 -10.36
N PRO A 54 0.32 1.08 -11.50
CA PRO A 54 0.70 1.58 -12.82
C PRO A 54 0.12 2.98 -13.13
N ASP A 55 -0.91 3.42 -12.40
CA ASP A 55 -1.48 4.79 -12.46
C ASP A 55 -1.19 5.66 -11.23
N ASP A 56 -0.71 5.11 -10.10
CA ASP A 56 -0.41 5.93 -8.91
C ASP A 56 1.08 6.28 -8.88
N GLU A 57 1.35 7.57 -8.98
CA GLU A 57 2.72 8.09 -8.94
C GLU A 57 3.33 7.92 -7.53
N VAL A 58 4.61 7.53 -7.52
CA VAL A 58 5.44 7.57 -6.31
C VAL A 58 5.84 9.02 -6.07
N HIS A 59 5.51 9.53 -4.89
CA HIS A 59 5.81 10.90 -4.51
C HIS A 59 6.64 10.99 -3.23
N ASN A 60 7.47 12.03 -3.18
CA ASN A 60 8.21 12.42 -2.00
C ASN A 60 7.35 13.36 -1.13
N PHE A 61 7.01 12.91 0.08
CA PHE A 61 6.22 13.68 1.03
C PHE A 61 7.10 14.30 2.12
N PHE A 62 6.83 15.55 2.45
CA PHE A 62 7.37 16.22 3.64
C PHE A 62 6.23 16.75 4.52
N VAL A 63 6.19 16.35 5.78
CA VAL A 63 5.13 16.78 6.72
C VAL A 63 5.46 18.17 7.26
N GLU A 64 4.85 19.21 6.69
CA GLU A 64 5.10 20.59 7.12
C GLU A 64 4.47 20.92 8.47
N LYS A 65 3.25 20.43 8.70
CA LYS A 65 2.51 20.63 9.96
C LYS A 65 1.45 19.55 10.14
N VAL A 66 1.20 19.19 11.39
CA VAL A 66 0.09 18.31 11.79
C VAL A 66 -0.88 19.15 12.62
N ARG A 67 -2.17 19.10 12.28
CA ARG A 67 -3.28 19.78 12.97
C ARG A 67 -4.28 18.72 13.44
N LYS A 68 -5.23 19.12 14.30
CA LYS A 68 -6.33 18.23 14.67
C LYS A 68 -7.09 17.81 13.40
N GLY A 69 -7.09 16.51 13.12
CA GLY A 69 -7.82 15.90 12.01
C GLY A 69 -7.18 16.00 10.63
N ALA A 70 -5.97 16.56 10.46
CA ALA A 70 -5.27 16.55 9.16
C ALA A 70 -3.78 16.90 9.29
N ALA A 71 -2.98 16.41 8.35
CA ALA A 71 -1.62 16.89 8.09
C ALA A 71 -1.59 17.77 6.84
N VAL A 72 -0.69 18.75 6.81
CA VAL A 72 -0.34 19.46 5.58
C VAL A 72 1.04 18.97 5.16
N VAL A 73 1.09 18.44 3.95
CA VAL A 73 2.27 17.80 3.38
C VAL A 73 2.71 18.56 2.13
N LYS A 74 4.02 18.62 1.92
CA LYS A 74 4.61 19.09 0.68
C LYS A 74 4.94 17.87 -0.17
N VAL A 75 4.48 17.87 -1.41
CA VAL A 75 4.63 16.78 -2.38
C VAL A 75 5.68 17.20 -3.41
N ASP A 76 6.71 16.38 -3.57
CA ASP A 76 7.87 16.57 -4.47
C ASP A 76 8.54 17.94 -4.35
N GLY A 77 8.47 18.54 -3.16
CA GLY A 77 8.99 19.87 -2.90
C GLY A 77 8.26 21.02 -3.62
N LYS A 78 7.19 20.73 -4.39
CA LYS A 78 6.49 21.70 -5.25
C LYS A 78 5.10 22.03 -4.72
N TRP A 79 4.27 21.02 -4.53
CA TRP A 79 2.85 21.20 -4.21
C TRP A 79 2.58 21.03 -2.72
N ARG A 80 1.52 21.67 -2.23
CA ARG A 80 1.08 21.55 -0.84
C ARG A 80 -0.29 20.88 -0.83
N ALA A 81 -0.40 19.73 -0.17
CA ALA A 81 -1.62 18.94 -0.08
C ALA A 81 -2.10 18.82 1.37
N VAL A 82 -3.40 18.62 1.56
CA VAL A 82 -4.01 18.24 2.83
C VAL A 82 -4.18 16.73 2.84
N LEU A 83 -3.60 16.08 3.85
CA LEU A 83 -3.72 14.65 4.11
C LEU A 83 -4.64 14.43 5.30
N SER A 84 -5.82 13.89 5.05
CA SER A 84 -6.72 13.42 6.10
C SER A 84 -6.24 12.07 6.66
N PRO A 85 -6.49 11.76 7.94
CA PRO A 85 -6.17 10.45 8.52
C PRO A 85 -6.82 9.28 7.79
N GLU A 86 -8.01 9.48 7.22
CA GLU A 86 -8.74 8.50 6.42
C GLU A 86 -8.08 8.19 5.08
N ASN A 87 -7.21 9.08 4.59
CA ASN A 87 -6.50 8.91 3.31
C ASN A 87 -5.03 8.56 3.53
N TYR A 88 -4.69 7.89 4.65
CA TYR A 88 -3.33 7.51 4.97
C TYR A 88 -3.22 6.05 5.42
N GLU A 89 -2.73 5.21 4.51
CA GLU A 89 -2.36 3.83 4.76
C GLU A 89 -0.85 3.72 4.97
N GLY A 90 -0.41 4.01 6.19
CA GLY A 90 1.01 3.90 6.53
C GLY A 90 1.32 4.00 8.01
N PRO A 91 2.61 3.87 8.39
CA PRO A 91 3.03 3.95 9.78
C PRO A 91 2.75 5.33 10.41
N ARG A 92 1.94 5.37 11.47
CA ARG A 92 1.55 6.62 12.15
C ARG A 92 2.72 7.47 12.64
N ASN A 93 3.90 6.88 12.87
CA ASN A 93 5.10 7.60 13.28
C ASN A 93 5.67 8.53 12.19
N LEU A 94 5.30 8.34 10.92
CA LEU A 94 5.73 9.18 9.80
C LEU A 94 4.86 10.43 9.65
N ILE A 95 3.63 10.43 10.17
CA ILE A 95 2.77 11.63 10.23
C ILE A 95 3.15 12.48 11.43
N LYS A 96 4.39 12.99 11.42
CA LYS A 96 4.94 13.93 12.39
C LYS A 96 5.62 15.08 11.67
N LYS A 97 5.45 16.29 12.17
CA LYS A 97 6.08 17.49 11.61
C LYS A 97 7.59 17.27 11.40
N GLY A 98 8.08 17.63 10.21
CA GLY A 98 9.48 17.53 9.82
C GLY A 98 9.89 16.18 9.24
N LYS A 99 9.02 15.17 9.23
CA LYS A 99 9.32 13.87 8.61
C LYS A 99 9.22 13.93 7.08
N ARG A 100 10.03 13.09 6.45
CA ARG A 100 9.99 12.77 5.03
C ARG A 100 9.71 11.28 4.86
N PHE A 101 9.08 10.94 3.75
CA PHE A 101 8.87 9.56 3.33
C PHE A 101 8.48 9.54 1.86
N GLU A 102 8.72 8.41 1.22
CA GLU A 102 8.25 8.12 -0.14
C GLU A 102 7.04 7.22 -0.06
N ALA A 103 6.02 7.55 -0.84
CA ALA A 103 4.74 6.86 -0.80
C ALA A 103 4.10 6.83 -2.18
N VAL A 104 3.33 5.78 -2.41
CA VAL A 104 2.42 5.71 -3.55
C VAL A 104 1.15 6.47 -3.17
N ALA A 105 0.78 7.46 -3.98
CA ALA A 105 -0.34 8.31 -3.63
C ALA A 105 -1.07 8.89 -4.84
N ASP A 106 -2.39 8.98 -4.70
CA ASP A 106 -3.24 9.77 -5.57
C ASP A 106 -3.25 11.23 -5.13
N LEU A 107 -3.04 12.13 -6.08
CA LEU A 107 -3.18 13.57 -5.89
C LEU A 107 -4.44 14.07 -6.59
N TYR A 108 -5.32 14.72 -5.83
CA TYR A 108 -6.60 15.19 -6.37
C TYR A 108 -7.00 16.54 -5.81
N LYS A 109 -7.95 17.19 -6.50
CA LYS A 109 -8.57 18.43 -6.04
C LYS A 109 -9.99 18.16 -5.59
N GLU A 110 -10.31 18.62 -4.39
CA GLU A 110 -11.64 18.54 -3.83
C GLU A 110 -11.98 19.85 -3.13
N ASN A 111 -13.13 20.45 -3.44
CA ASN A 111 -13.58 21.70 -2.82
C ASN A 111 -12.54 22.84 -2.90
N GLY A 112 -11.80 22.92 -4.03
CA GLY A 112 -10.73 23.90 -4.25
C GLY A 112 -9.45 23.65 -3.44
N LYS A 113 -9.34 22.54 -2.71
CA LYS A 113 -8.15 22.15 -1.94
C LYS A 113 -7.44 20.98 -2.62
N PHE A 114 -6.12 21.05 -2.65
CA PHE A 114 -5.28 19.94 -3.11
C PHE A 114 -5.15 18.92 -1.97
N ARG A 115 -5.44 17.66 -2.25
CA ARG A 115 -5.44 16.56 -1.30
C ARG A 115 -4.54 15.43 -1.81
N ALA A 116 -4.06 14.63 -0.86
CA ALA A 116 -3.29 13.43 -1.14
C ALA A 116 -3.97 12.24 -0.48
N TRP A 117 -4.06 11.12 -1.20
CA TRP A 117 -4.41 9.83 -0.65
C TRP A 117 -3.24 8.88 -0.78
N ILE A 118 -2.60 8.62 0.36
CA ILE A 118 -1.47 7.71 0.45
C ILE A 118 -2.01 6.30 0.65
N LYS A 119 -1.79 5.47 -0.36
CA LYS A 119 -2.17 4.04 -0.38
C LYS A 119 -1.08 3.18 0.24
N ASP A 120 0.17 3.61 0.16
CA ASP A 120 1.28 2.87 0.74
C ASP A 120 2.52 3.73 0.98
N VAL A 121 3.37 3.32 1.93
CA VAL A 121 4.65 3.96 2.20
C VAL A 121 5.78 2.99 1.84
N ILE A 122 6.64 3.41 0.91
CA ILE A 122 7.70 2.58 0.34
C ILE A 122 9.11 2.97 0.82
N GLY A 123 9.32 4.22 1.27
CA GLY A 123 10.64 4.73 1.67
C GLY A 123 10.57 5.74 2.83
N LYS A 124 11.70 5.98 3.52
CA LYS A 124 11.80 6.87 4.70
C LYS A 124 13.04 7.76 4.67
#